data_AF-A0A847VVQ8-F1
#
_entry.id   AF-A0A847VVQ8-F1
#
_cell.length_a   1.000
_cell.length_b   1.000
_cell.length_c   1.000
_cell.angle_alpha   90.00
_cell.angle_beta   90.00
_cell.angle_gamma   90.00
#
_symmetry.space_group_name_H-M   'P 1'
#
loop_
_entity.id
_entity.type
_entity.pdbx_description
1 polymer ?
#
loop_
_entity_poly.entity_id
_entity_poly.type
_entity_poly.pdbx_seq_one_letter_code
_entity_poly.pdbx_strand_id
1 'polypeptide(L)'
;ALDKAGITVNKNMIPDDPRSPFDPSGIRLGTPALTTRGMKETEMETIANWINEAILNWQDEEKLKNIKTQVKELTKKFPLYPELI
;
A
#
# COMPACT_ATOMS: atom_id res chain seq x y z
N ALA A 1 6.27 5.12 6.15
CA ALA A 1 5.02 4.56 6.70
C ALA A 1 4.54 3.36 5.90
N LEU A 2 4.11 3.54 4.64
CA LEU A 2 3.48 2.49 3.82
C LEU A 2 4.36 1.23 3.65
N ASP A 3 5.65 1.40 3.36
CA ASP A 3 6.57 0.25 3.27
C ASP A 3 6.69 -0.53 4.60
N LYS A 4 6.75 0.18 5.73
CA LYS A 4 6.70 -0.44 7.07
C LYS A 4 5.38 -1.19 7.29
N ALA A 5 4.26 -0.68 6.76
CA ALA A 5 2.95 -1.32 6.77
C ALA A 5 2.78 -2.43 5.70
N GLY A 6 3.80 -2.72 4.90
CA GLY A 6 3.74 -3.77 3.87
C GLY A 6 3.03 -3.36 2.58
N ILE A 7 2.82 -2.06 2.35
CA ILE A 7 2.19 -1.51 1.14
C ILE A 7 3.26 -0.79 0.31
N THR A 8 3.59 -1.36 -0.85
CA THR A 8 4.63 -0.82 -1.74
C THR A 8 4.04 0.16 -2.74
N VAL A 9 4.59 1.38 -2.77
CA VAL A 9 4.20 2.48 -3.68
C VAL A 9 5.45 3.26 -4.09
N ASN A 10 5.34 4.15 -5.08
CA ASN A 10 6.43 5.07 -5.43
C ASN A 10 6.12 6.51 -5.02
N LYS A 11 7.13 7.22 -4.51
CA LYS A 11 7.10 8.68 -4.38
C LYS A 11 7.04 9.31 -5.77
N ASN A 12 6.24 10.35 -5.95
CA ASN A 12 6.01 10.97 -7.25
C ASN A 12 5.75 12.47 -7.08
N MET A 13 6.26 13.29 -8.00
CA MET A 13 5.91 14.70 -8.03
C MET A 13 4.41 14.87 -8.33
N ILE A 14 3.84 15.94 -7.80
CA ILE A 14 2.53 16.46 -8.17
C ILE A 14 2.67 17.65 -9.14
N PRO A 15 1.60 18.09 -9.82
CA PRO A 15 1.63 19.36 -10.56
C PRO A 15 2.10 20.50 -9.65
N ASP A 16 3.03 21.32 -10.14
CA ASP A 16 3.62 22.46 -9.41
C ASP A 16 4.17 22.09 -8.01
N ASP A 17 4.76 20.90 -7.88
CA ASP A 17 5.30 20.40 -6.60
C ASP A 17 6.33 21.38 -6.00
N PRO A 18 6.09 21.90 -4.78
CA PRO A 18 7.02 22.83 -4.14
C PRO A 18 8.31 22.16 -3.65
N ARG A 19 8.36 20.82 -3.61
CA ARG A 19 9.51 20.05 -3.11
C ARG A 19 10.37 19.50 -4.24
N SER A 20 11.60 19.09 -3.90
CA SER A 20 12.55 18.59 -4.89
C SER A 20 12.14 17.21 -5.45
N PRO A 21 12.61 16.83 -6.66
CA PRO A 21 12.37 15.50 -7.23
C PRO A 21 12.86 14.33 -6.36
N PHE A 22 13.86 14.54 -5.50
CA PHE A 22 14.37 13.52 -4.60
C PHE A 22 13.50 13.32 -3.35
N ASP A 23 12.59 14.24 -3.07
CA ASP A 23 11.73 14.24 -1.89
C ASP A 23 10.38 14.93 -2.21
N PRO A 24 9.57 14.36 -3.11
CA PRO A 24 8.37 15.00 -3.64
C PRO A 24 7.21 14.96 -2.65
N SER A 25 6.14 15.71 -2.95
CA SER A 25 4.96 15.82 -2.10
C SER A 25 3.92 14.73 -2.30
N GLY A 26 4.05 13.89 -3.33
CA GLY A 26 3.04 12.90 -3.72
C GLY A 26 3.51 11.45 -3.75
N ILE A 27 2.52 10.56 -3.92
CA ILE A 27 2.71 9.15 -4.23
C ILE A 27 1.86 8.77 -5.44
N ARG A 28 2.28 7.74 -6.18
CA ARG A 28 1.48 7.15 -7.26
C ARG A 28 1.04 5.75 -6.88
N LEU A 29 -0.24 5.48 -7.10
CA LEU A 29 -0.90 4.20 -6.85
C LEU A 29 -1.38 3.60 -8.16
N GLY A 30 -1.38 2.28 -8.25
CA GLY A 30 -1.90 1.53 -9.39
C GLY A 30 -2.53 0.22 -8.93
N THR A 31 -3.64 -0.13 -9.55
CA THR A 31 -4.40 -1.36 -9.28
C THR A 31 -3.98 -2.61 -10.08
N PRO A 32 -3.29 -2.56 -11.25
CA PRO A 32 -3.11 -3.75 -12.10
C PRO A 32 -2.57 -4.98 -11.38
N ALA A 33 -1.52 -4.83 -10.56
CA ALA A 33 -0.91 -5.97 -9.84
C ALA A 33 -1.89 -6.64 -8.85
N LEU A 34 -2.79 -5.88 -8.24
CA LEU A 34 -3.77 -6.40 -7.29
C LEU A 34 -4.97 -7.02 -8.03
N THR A 35 -5.43 -6.37 -9.10
CA THR A 35 -6.51 -6.88 -9.95
C THR A 35 -6.11 -8.17 -10.67
N THR A 36 -4.87 -8.29 -11.16
CA THR A 36 -4.35 -9.54 -11.74
C THR A 36 -4.35 -10.69 -10.74
N ARG A 37 -4.18 -10.41 -9.44
CA ARG A 37 -4.27 -11.41 -8.37
C ARG A 37 -5.72 -11.74 -7.96
N GLY A 38 -6.72 -11.11 -8.57
CA GLY A 38 -8.14 -11.37 -8.33
C GLY A 38 -8.81 -10.49 -7.28
N MET A 39 -8.12 -9.48 -6.74
CA MET A 39 -8.73 -8.53 -5.81
C MET A 39 -9.74 -7.62 -6.52
N LYS A 40 -10.82 -7.28 -5.81
CA LYS A 40 -11.94 -6.46 -6.30
C LYS A 40 -12.14 -5.20 -5.44
N GLU A 41 -13.22 -4.48 -5.71
CA GLU A 41 -13.57 -3.21 -5.07
C GLU A 41 -13.59 -3.30 -3.54
N THR A 42 -14.13 -4.37 -2.97
CA THR A 42 -14.17 -4.61 -1.52
C THR A 42 -12.77 -4.67 -0.90
N GLU A 43 -11.83 -5.36 -1.54
CA GLU A 43 -10.44 -5.39 -1.08
C GLU A 43 -9.78 -4.01 -1.25
N MET A 44 -10.09 -3.28 -2.33
CA MET A 44 -9.53 -1.95 -2.56
C MET A 44 -9.96 -0.95 -1.48
N GLU A 45 -11.20 -1.01 -1.00
CA GLU A 45 -11.66 -0.18 0.12
C GLU A 45 -10.86 -0.47 1.39
N THR A 46 -10.63 -1.75 1.69
CA THR A 46 -9.81 -2.17 2.83
C THR A 46 -8.38 -1.65 2.72
N ILE A 47 -7.77 -1.77 1.53
CA ILE A 47 -6.41 -1.28 1.26
C ILE A 47 -6.33 0.25 1.37
N ALA A 48 -7.34 0.98 0.89
CA ALA A 48 -7.41 2.43 1.02
C ALA A 48 -7.47 2.87 2.49
N ASN A 49 -8.25 2.17 3.31
CA ASN A 49 -8.32 2.41 4.76
C ASN A 49 -6.96 2.19 5.44
N TRP A 50 -6.23 1.12 5.09
CA TRP A 50 -4.88 0.89 5.61
C TRP A 50 -3.87 1.95 5.17
N ILE A 51 -3.97 2.44 3.92
CA ILE A 51 -3.12 3.54 3.44
C ILE A 51 -3.34 4.78 4.29
N ASN A 52 -4.61 5.18 4.49
CA ASN A 52 -4.96 6.33 5.31
C ASN A 52 -4.48 6.17 6.76
N GLU A 53 -4.74 5.02 7.36
CA GLU A 53 -4.36 4.72 8.73
C GLU A 53 -2.84 4.73 8.92
N ALA A 54 -2.07 4.15 7.99
CA ALA A 54 -0.62 4.18 8.03
C ALA A 54 -0.04 5.59 7.86
N ILE A 55 -0.64 6.44 7.03
CA ILE A 55 -0.20 7.84 6.85
C ILE A 55 -0.48 8.65 8.11
N LEU A 56 -1.68 8.54 8.68
CA LEU A 56 -2.07 9.28 9.89
C LEU A 56 -1.26 8.86 11.12
N ASN A 57 -0.80 7.61 11.17
CA ASN A 57 -0.06 7.05 12.31
C ASN A 57 1.38 6.69 11.94
N TRP A 58 2.02 7.48 11.07
CA TRP A 58 3.31 7.14 10.47
C TRP A 58 4.48 6.97 11.46
N GLN A 59 4.34 7.47 12.69
CA GLN A 59 5.31 7.33 13.79
C GLN A 59 5.02 6.15 14.73
N ASP A 60 3.83 5.56 14.65
CA ASP A 60 3.41 4.45 15.49
C ASP A 60 3.84 3.11 14.89
N GLU A 61 4.97 2.58 15.35
CA GLU A 61 5.55 1.37 14.79
C GLU A 61 4.71 0.11 15.05
N GLU A 62 4.00 0.05 16.18
CA GLU A 62 3.13 -1.09 16.49
C GLU A 62 1.93 -1.11 15.56
N LYS A 63 1.32 0.04 15.31
CA LYS A 63 0.19 0.16 14.38
C LYS A 63 0.59 -0.20 12.95
N LEU A 64 1.76 0.27 12.49
CA LEU A 64 2.28 -0.13 11.17
C LEU A 64 2.56 -1.64 11.08
N LYS A 65 3.06 -2.26 12.16
CA LYS A 65 3.27 -3.72 12.23
C LYS A 65 1.95 -4.50 12.20
N ASN A 66 0.90 -3.98 12.86
CA ASN A 66 -0.43 -4.57 12.84
C ASN A 66 -1.03 -4.51 11.43
N ILE A 67 -0.96 -3.36 10.74
CA ILE A 67 -1.38 -3.24 9.35
C ILE A 67 -0.60 -4.23 8.46
N LYS A 68 0.73 -4.33 8.63
CA LYS A 68 1.55 -5.29 7.88
C LYS A 68 1.08 -6.73 8.05
N THR A 69 0.64 -7.10 9.25
CA THR A 69 0.08 -8.43 9.52
C THR A 69 -1.23 -8.64 8.76
N GLN A 70 -2.13 -7.65 8.79
CA GLN A 70 -3.40 -7.70 8.08
C GLN A 70 -3.21 -7.76 6.55
N VAL A 71 -2.26 -6.98 6.01
CA VAL A 71 -1.87 -7.02 4.59
C VAL A 71 -1.39 -8.42 4.22
N LYS A 72 -0.53 -9.05 5.05
CA LYS A 72 -0.08 -10.43 4.81
C LYS A 72 -1.26 -11.40 4.77
N GLU A 73 -2.17 -11.34 5.73
CA GLU A 73 -3.35 -12.21 5.76
C GLU A 73 -4.26 -12.03 4.54
N LEU A 74 -4.45 -10.79 4.05
CA LEU A 74 -5.17 -10.55 2.81
C LEU A 74 -4.44 -11.17 1.62
N THR A 75 -3.15 -10.91 1.48
CA THR A 75 -2.37 -11.40 0.32
C THR A 75 -2.29 -12.92 0.22
N LYS A 76 -2.40 -13.66 1.34
CA LYS A 76 -2.49 -15.13 1.34
C LYS A 76 -3.75 -15.65 0.66
N LYS A 77 -4.85 -14.90 0.69
CA LYS A 77 -6.12 -15.26 0.01
C LYS A 77 -6.03 -15.08 -1.52
N PHE A 78 -5.04 -14.32 -1.99
CA PHE A 78 -4.82 -13.99 -3.40
C PHE A 78 -3.38 -14.36 -3.81
N PRO A 79 -3.01 -15.65 -3.86
CA PRO A 79 -1.66 -16.08 -4.20
C PRO A 79 -1.24 -15.57 -5.58
N LEU A 80 0.04 -15.18 -5.72
CA LEU A 80 0.57 -14.63 -6.97
C LEU A 80 0.83 -15.71 -8.03
N TYR A 81 1.33 -16.88 -7.60
CA TYR A 81 1.62 -18.04 -8.43
C TYR A 81 1.06 -19.30 -7.76
N PRO A 82 -0.25 -19.56 -7.84
CA PRO A 82 -0.88 -20.74 -7.25
C PRO A 82 -0.21 -22.06 -7.67
N GLU A 83 0.35 -22.11 -8.88
CA GLU A 83 1.02 -23.25 -9.47
C GLU A 83 2.42 -23.54 -8.92
N LEU A 84 3.02 -22.61 -8.17
CA LEU A 84 4.35 -22.76 -7.54
C LEU A 84 4.27 -23.06 -6.03
N ILE A 85 3.05 -23.23 -5.48
CA ILE A 85 2.78 -23.47 -4.07
C ILE A 85 2.56 -24.96 -3.82
#